data_AF-A0A7S2ET41-F1
#
_entry.id   AF-A0A7S2ET41-F1
#
_cell.length_a   1.000
_cell.length_b   1.000
_cell.length_c   1.000
_cell.angle_alpha   90.00
_cell.angle_beta   90.00
_cell.angle_gamma   90.00
#
_symmetry.space_group_name_H-M   'P 1'
#
loop_
_entity.id
_entity.type
_entity.pdbx_description
1 polymer ?
#
loop_
_entity_poly.entity_id
_entity_poly.type
_entity_poly.pdbx_seq_one_letter_code
_entity_poly.pdbx_strand_id
1 'polypeptide(L)'
;HSDILAGSVTSRSEPFLHGCSKVQKIITVPLNPMDSFLLARGLKTLDVRMQRHGENAIKVARMLEEHPMVAKTFYPGLDSHPDRELADAAFRSGRDNDDDEYIQTYGGMISFITVGEDDDALRRARNVCERLRVINLAVSLGGVESLCEHPASMTHTMISREQRKAGGLHDGL
;
A
#
# COMPACT_ATOMS: atom_id res chain seq x y z
N HIS A 1 -1.83 5.32 11.60
CA HIS A 1 -1.62 5.42 13.05
C HIS A 1 -1.27 4.07 13.65
N SER A 2 -1.61 2.95 12.99
CA SER A 2 -1.03 1.64 13.26
C SER A 2 -1.26 1.13 14.69
N ASP A 3 -2.40 1.54 15.25
CA ASP A 3 -2.82 1.35 16.63
C ASP A 3 -4.21 0.69 16.75
N ILE A 4 -4.83 0.31 15.63
CA ILE A 4 -6.12 -0.38 15.58
C ILE A 4 -6.19 -1.41 14.46
N LEU A 5 -7.06 -2.42 14.64
CA LEU A 5 -7.51 -3.32 13.58
C LEU A 5 -9.02 -3.12 13.36
N ALA A 6 -9.41 -2.70 12.16
CA ALA A 6 -10.79 -2.44 11.82
C ALA A 6 -11.10 -2.84 10.37
N GLY A 7 -12.33 -3.28 10.13
CA GLY A 7 -12.87 -3.54 8.78
C GLY A 7 -14.07 -2.65 8.50
N SER A 8 -14.31 -2.34 7.22
CA SER A 8 -15.47 -1.59 6.77
C SER A 8 -16.11 -2.27 5.56
N VAL A 9 -17.43 -2.23 5.49
CA VAL A 9 -18.22 -2.66 4.33
C VAL A 9 -19.13 -1.49 3.95
N THR A 10 -18.98 -0.98 2.73
CA THR A 10 -19.81 0.10 2.19
C THR A 10 -20.44 -0.36 0.88
N SER A 11 -21.72 -0.08 0.68
CA SER A 11 -22.45 -0.44 -0.54
C SER A 11 -23.59 0.54 -0.79
N ARG A 12 -23.98 0.69 -2.06
CA ARG A 12 -25.19 1.43 -2.44
C ARG A 12 -26.48 0.61 -2.26
N SER A 13 -26.36 -0.70 -2.04
CA SER A 13 -27.51 -1.60 -1.89
C SER A 13 -27.89 -1.73 -0.41
N GLU A 14 -29.00 -1.08 -0.02
CA GLU A 14 -29.56 -1.21 1.32
C GLU A 14 -29.91 -2.67 1.69
N PRO A 15 -30.53 -3.49 0.80
CA PRO A 15 -30.79 -4.89 1.11
C PRO A 15 -29.51 -5.67 1.44
N PHE A 16 -28.41 -5.40 0.73
CA PHE A 16 -27.12 -6.02 0.99
C PHE A 16 -26.57 -5.62 2.37
N LEU A 17 -26.54 -4.31 2.68
CA LEU A 17 -26.07 -3.82 3.98
C LEU A 17 -26.93 -4.33 5.13
N HIS A 18 -28.24 -4.47 4.93
CA HIS A 18 -29.14 -5.08 5.91
C HIS A 18 -28.79 -6.56 6.15
N GLY A 19 -28.45 -7.31 5.09
CA GLY A 19 -27.91 -8.66 5.19
C GLY A 19 -26.60 -8.71 6.00
N CYS A 20 -25.64 -7.85 5.66
CA CYS A 20 -24.37 -7.73 6.40
C CYS A 20 -24.59 -7.40 7.89
N SER A 21 -25.52 -6.51 8.22
CA SER A 21 -25.84 -6.15 9.60
C SER A 21 -26.42 -7.32 10.39
N LYS A 22 -27.28 -8.14 9.76
CA LYS A 22 -27.79 -9.39 10.39
C LYS A 22 -26.64 -10.35 10.70
N VAL A 23 -25.76 -10.58 9.74
CA VAL A 23 -24.58 -11.43 9.90
C VAL A 23 -23.70 -10.90 11.04
N GLN A 24 -23.40 -9.60 11.04
CA GLN A 24 -22.58 -8.99 12.09
C GLN A 24 -23.20 -9.17 13.48
N LYS A 25 -24.51 -8.99 13.60
CA LYS A 25 -25.23 -9.09 14.88
C LYS A 25 -25.30 -10.53 15.41
N ILE A 26 -25.33 -11.52 14.53
CA ILE A 26 -25.59 -12.92 14.91
C ILE A 26 -24.30 -13.72 15.07
N ILE A 27 -23.32 -13.54 14.17
CA ILE A 27 -22.15 -14.44 14.06
C ILE A 27 -20.79 -13.75 14.16
N THR A 28 -20.72 -12.42 14.26
CA THR A 28 -19.45 -11.70 14.41
C THR A 28 -19.45 -10.78 15.62
N VAL A 29 -18.31 -10.14 15.88
CA VAL A 29 -18.16 -9.15 16.94
C VAL A 29 -18.09 -7.76 16.29
N PRO A 30 -18.95 -6.80 16.69
CA PRO A 30 -18.81 -5.43 16.23
C PRO A 30 -17.49 -4.82 16.73
N LEU A 31 -17.01 -3.79 16.05
CA LEU A 31 -15.81 -3.07 16.50
C LEU A 31 -16.03 -2.51 17.90
N ASN A 32 -15.08 -2.71 18.81
CA ASN A 32 -15.24 -2.23 20.18
C ASN A 32 -15.28 -0.69 20.23
N PRO A 33 -15.86 -0.08 21.29
CA PRO A 33 -16.03 1.37 21.36
C PRO A 33 -14.71 2.17 21.32
N MET A 34 -13.63 1.64 21.89
CA MET A 34 -12.34 2.33 21.91
C MET A 34 -11.70 2.36 20.51
N ASP A 35 -11.70 1.22 19.81
CA ASP A 35 -11.21 1.15 18.43
C ASP A 35 -12.08 1.99 17.48
N SER A 36 -13.40 2.02 17.72
CA SER A 36 -14.32 2.90 16.99
C SER A 36 -13.97 4.38 17.18
N PHE A 37 -13.63 4.77 18.41
CA PHE A 37 -13.17 6.13 18.73
C PHE A 37 -11.83 6.45 18.04
N LEU A 38 -10.85 5.54 18.10
CA LEU A 38 -9.54 5.71 17.46
C LEU A 38 -9.67 5.78 15.94
N LEU A 39 -10.53 4.97 15.33
CA LEU A 39 -10.85 5.04 13.89
C LEU A 39 -11.44 6.40 13.54
N ALA A 40 -12.47 6.85 14.26
CA ALA A 40 -13.09 8.15 14.04
C ALA A 40 -12.10 9.31 14.20
N ARG A 41 -11.20 9.24 15.20
CA ARG A 41 -10.11 10.19 15.39
C ARG A 41 -9.15 10.19 14.18
N GLY A 42 -8.75 9.01 13.70
CA GLY A 42 -7.83 8.87 12.58
C GLY A 42 -8.40 9.36 11.24
N LEU A 43 -9.73 9.24 11.05
CA LEU A 43 -10.42 9.73 9.85
C LEU A 43 -10.36 11.26 9.71
N LYS A 44 -10.29 12.00 10.83
CA LYS A 44 -10.21 13.47 10.81
C LYS A 44 -8.96 14.04 10.13
N THR A 45 -7.91 13.22 9.99
CA THR A 45 -6.66 13.60 9.31
C THR A 45 -6.40 12.75 8.07
N LEU A 46 -7.40 12.00 7.59
CA LEU A 46 -7.22 11.10 6.46
C LEU A 46 -6.81 11.85 5.20
N ASP A 47 -7.48 12.96 4.90
CA ASP A 47 -7.23 13.80 3.73
C ASP A 47 -5.77 14.29 3.67
N VAL A 48 -5.29 14.96 4.73
CA VAL A 48 -3.93 15.52 4.80
C VAL A 48 -2.85 14.44 4.80
N ARG A 49 -3.13 13.28 5.41
CA ARG A 49 -2.19 12.15 5.39
C ARG A 49 -2.10 11.53 4.00
N MET A 50 -3.24 11.30 3.34
CA MET A 50 -3.26 10.70 2.00
C MET A 50 -2.61 11.59 0.95
N GLN A 51 -2.77 12.91 1.04
CA GLN A 51 -2.02 13.87 0.24
C GLN A 51 -0.51 13.68 0.45
N ARG A 52 -0.04 13.73 1.71
CA ARG A 52 1.39 13.57 2.04
C ARG A 52 1.94 12.21 1.58
N HIS A 53 1.15 11.14 1.70
CA HIS A 53 1.52 9.82 1.20
C HIS A 53 1.77 9.85 -0.30
N GLY A 54 0.86 10.43 -1.08
CA GLY A 54 1.01 10.55 -2.54
C GLY A 54 2.21 11.39 -2.96
N GLU A 55 2.36 12.58 -2.36
CA GLU A 55 3.48 13.49 -2.64
C GLU A 55 4.85 12.86 -2.35
N ASN A 56 4.95 12.10 -1.26
CA ASN A 56 6.17 11.38 -0.93
C ASN A 56 6.37 10.20 -1.87
N ALA A 57 5.29 9.46 -2.18
CA ALA A 57 5.40 8.23 -2.94
C ALA A 57 5.85 8.47 -4.37
N ILE A 58 5.35 9.50 -5.07
CA ILE A 58 5.82 9.80 -6.43
C ILE A 58 7.31 10.14 -6.47
N LYS A 59 7.82 10.85 -5.45
CA LYS A 59 9.26 11.20 -5.35
C LYS A 59 10.11 9.95 -5.15
N VAL A 60 9.67 9.04 -4.27
CA VAL A 60 10.36 7.77 -4.02
C VAL A 60 10.28 6.86 -5.25
N ALA A 61 9.13 6.79 -5.91
CA ALA A 61 8.93 5.98 -7.10
C ALA A 61 9.85 6.42 -8.25
N ARG A 62 9.96 7.73 -8.53
CA ARG A 62 10.88 8.26 -9.54
C ARG A 62 12.34 7.99 -9.21
N MET A 63 12.74 8.20 -7.95
CA MET A 63 14.08 7.86 -7.48
C MET A 63 14.41 6.37 -7.71
N LEU A 64 13.45 5.48 -7.44
CA LEU A 64 13.61 4.04 -7.66
C LEU A 64 13.69 3.70 -9.15
N GLU A 65 12.85 4.31 -9.98
CA GLU A 65 12.83 4.10 -11.44
C GLU A 65 14.16 4.48 -12.11
N GLU A 66 14.83 5.51 -11.61
CA GLU A 66 16.14 5.95 -12.10
C GLU A 66 17.31 5.13 -11.52
N HIS A 67 17.08 4.30 -10.50
CA HIS A 67 18.17 3.66 -9.76
C HIS A 67 18.70 2.41 -10.49
N PRO A 68 20.02 2.28 -10.76
CA PRO A 68 20.57 1.21 -11.60
C PRO A 68 20.45 -0.20 -11.01
N MET A 69 20.19 -0.31 -9.70
CA MET A 69 19.95 -1.59 -9.01
C MET A 69 18.47 -1.96 -8.91
N VAL A 70 17.58 -1.17 -9.50
CA VAL A 70 16.14 -1.44 -9.59
C VAL A 70 15.83 -1.83 -11.03
N ALA A 71 15.31 -3.04 -11.21
CA ALA A 71 14.92 -3.56 -12.52
C ALA A 71 13.58 -2.99 -12.99
N LYS A 72 12.67 -2.76 -12.05
CA LYS A 72 11.31 -2.27 -12.34
C LYS A 72 10.71 -1.61 -11.11
N THR A 73 9.95 -0.55 -11.31
CA THR A 73 9.15 0.10 -10.26
C THR A 73 7.69 0.08 -10.68
N PHE A 74 6.80 -0.18 -9.72
CA PHE A 74 5.36 -0.14 -9.90
C PHE A 74 4.78 0.91 -8.98
N TYR A 75 4.30 2.00 -9.57
CA TYR A 75 3.54 3.02 -8.91
C TYR A 75 2.54 3.62 -9.92
N PRO A 76 1.23 3.69 -9.61
CA PRO A 76 0.25 4.14 -10.61
C PRO A 76 0.46 5.57 -11.11
N GLY A 77 1.18 6.39 -10.33
CA GLY A 77 1.54 7.76 -10.71
C GLY A 77 2.74 7.91 -11.64
N LEU A 78 3.44 6.82 -11.98
CA LEU A 78 4.55 6.86 -12.94
C LEU A 78 4.04 6.77 -14.38
N ASP A 79 4.61 7.55 -15.30
CA ASP A 79 4.23 7.51 -16.71
C ASP A 79 4.60 6.18 -17.39
N SER A 80 5.55 5.43 -16.81
CA SER A 80 5.93 4.08 -17.23
C SER A 80 4.94 2.99 -16.79
N HIS A 81 3.98 3.31 -15.92
CA HIS A 81 3.04 2.32 -15.40
C HIS A 81 2.09 1.85 -16.51
N PRO A 82 1.90 0.53 -16.71
CA PRO A 82 1.08 0.02 -17.82
C PRO A 82 -0.37 0.51 -17.77
N ASP A 83 -0.90 0.70 -16.55
CA ASP A 83 -2.27 1.17 -16.33
C ASP A 83 -2.34 2.69 -16.02
N ARG A 84 -1.39 3.49 -16.50
CA ARG A 84 -1.32 4.94 -16.21
C ARG A 84 -2.64 5.68 -16.51
N GLU A 85 -3.17 5.49 -17.72
CA GLU A 85 -4.43 6.13 -18.14
C GLU A 85 -5.63 5.69 -17.27
N LEU A 86 -5.69 4.41 -16.92
CA LEU A 86 -6.72 3.89 -16.03
C LEU A 86 -6.57 4.46 -14.62
N ALA A 87 -5.33 4.57 -14.12
CA ALA A 87 -5.05 5.16 -12.82
C ALA A 87 -5.51 6.62 -12.77
N ASP A 88 -5.24 7.41 -13.82
CA ASP A 88 -5.68 8.80 -13.91
C ASP A 88 -7.21 8.93 -13.87
N ALA A 89 -7.93 8.01 -14.55
CA ALA A 89 -9.38 7.99 -14.56
C ALA A 89 -10.03 7.46 -13.26
N ALA A 90 -9.38 6.49 -12.60
CA ALA A 90 -9.93 5.78 -11.45
C ALA A 90 -9.63 6.48 -10.12
N PHE A 91 -8.42 7.03 -9.97
CA PHE A 91 -8.05 7.76 -8.76
C PHE A 91 -8.71 9.14 -8.77
N ARG A 92 -9.26 9.51 -7.62
CA ARG A 92 -9.83 10.84 -7.35
C ARG A 92 -9.24 11.47 -6.09
N SER A 93 -8.11 10.92 -5.65
CA SER A 93 -7.36 11.39 -4.50
C SER A 93 -6.42 12.51 -4.90
N GLY A 94 -6.30 13.53 -4.07
CA GLY A 94 -5.53 14.71 -4.35
C GLY A 94 -6.06 15.88 -3.53
N ARG A 95 -5.35 17.00 -3.58
CA ARG A 95 -5.75 18.24 -2.92
C ARG A 95 -5.16 19.41 -3.70
N ASP A 96 -5.80 20.56 -3.59
CA ASP A 96 -5.22 21.83 -3.98
C ASP A 96 -3.93 22.06 -3.18
N ASN A 97 -2.88 22.49 -3.87
CA ASN A 97 -1.64 22.93 -3.25
C ASN A 97 -1.78 24.37 -2.72
N ASP A 98 -0.68 24.94 -2.21
CA ASP A 98 -0.66 26.32 -1.71
C ASP A 98 -0.94 27.38 -2.81
N ASP A 99 -0.89 26.98 -4.08
CA ASP A 99 -1.15 27.80 -5.28
C ASP A 99 -2.56 27.56 -5.87
N ASP A 100 -3.48 26.93 -5.12
CA ASP A 100 -4.84 26.54 -5.55
C ASP A 100 -4.89 25.59 -6.77
N GLU A 101 -3.80 24.89 -7.07
CA GLU A 101 -3.74 23.88 -8.14
C GLU A 101 -3.99 22.48 -7.57
N TYR A 102 -5.00 21.78 -8.10
CA TYR A 102 -5.31 20.41 -7.69
C TYR A 102 -4.20 19.43 -8.12
N ILE A 103 -3.55 18.80 -7.14
CA ILE A 103 -2.55 17.76 -7.38
C ILE A 103 -3.17 16.39 -7.14
N GLN A 104 -3.37 15.63 -8.23
CA GLN A 104 -3.76 14.23 -8.14
C GLN A 104 -2.65 13.38 -7.51
N THR A 105 -3.07 12.44 -6.66
CA THR A 105 -2.20 11.50 -5.94
C THR A 105 -2.72 10.08 -6.10
N TYR A 106 -1.81 9.09 -5.98
CA TYR A 106 -2.11 7.67 -6.26
C TYR A 106 -1.92 6.78 -5.03
N GLY A 107 -2.00 7.38 -3.83
CA GLY A 107 -1.71 6.72 -2.56
C GLY A 107 -0.22 6.56 -2.28
N GLY A 108 0.08 5.86 -1.17
CA GLY A 108 1.44 5.72 -0.63
C GLY A 108 2.15 4.40 -0.95
N MET A 109 1.51 3.50 -1.70
CA MET A 109 2.03 2.15 -1.94
C MET A 109 2.94 2.14 -3.16
N ILE A 110 4.15 1.62 -3.01
CA ILE A 110 5.14 1.43 -4.07
C ILE A 110 5.66 0.01 -3.97
N SER A 111 5.83 -0.68 -5.10
CA SER A 111 6.62 -1.90 -5.17
C SER A 111 7.71 -1.76 -6.23
N PHE A 112 8.81 -2.48 -6.07
CA PHE A 112 9.91 -2.45 -7.03
C PHE A 112 10.66 -3.77 -7.00
N ILE A 113 11.29 -4.13 -8.12
CA ILE A 113 12.07 -5.36 -8.24
C ILE A 113 13.54 -4.97 -8.31
N THR A 114 14.36 -5.55 -7.45
CA THR A 114 15.82 -5.41 -7.51
C THR A 114 16.40 -6.19 -8.69
N VAL A 115 17.47 -5.67 -9.30
CA VAL A 115 18.16 -6.37 -10.39
C VAL A 115 18.86 -7.63 -9.88
N GLY A 116 18.77 -8.72 -10.64
CA GLY A 116 19.36 -10.02 -10.31
C GLY A 116 18.38 -11.15 -10.62
N GLU A 117 18.84 -12.38 -10.43
CA GLU A 117 18.02 -13.57 -10.60
C GLU A 117 18.15 -14.48 -9.38
N ASP A 118 17.13 -15.31 -9.19
CA ASP A 118 17.05 -16.33 -8.16
C ASP A 118 17.52 -15.88 -6.76
N ASP A 119 18.47 -16.58 -6.16
CA ASP A 119 18.91 -16.33 -4.79
C ASP A 119 19.65 -15.00 -4.66
N ASP A 120 20.24 -14.48 -5.75
CA ASP A 120 20.88 -13.18 -5.75
C ASP A 120 19.84 -12.04 -5.68
N ALA A 121 18.75 -12.16 -6.43
CA ALA A 121 17.61 -11.23 -6.35
C ALA A 121 17.02 -11.21 -4.94
N LEU A 122 16.79 -12.40 -4.35
CA LEU A 122 16.30 -12.56 -2.98
C LEU A 122 17.22 -11.89 -1.97
N ARG A 123 18.52 -12.15 -2.07
CA ARG A 123 19.53 -11.58 -1.17
C ARG A 123 19.57 -10.05 -1.29
N ARG A 124 19.43 -9.49 -2.49
CA ARG A 124 19.44 -8.04 -2.72
C ARG A 124 18.20 -7.37 -2.15
N ALA A 125 17.00 -7.88 -2.44
CA ALA A 125 15.74 -7.36 -1.91
C ALA A 125 15.73 -7.36 -0.37
N ARG A 126 16.18 -8.47 0.24
CA ARG A 126 16.35 -8.56 1.70
C ARG A 126 17.34 -7.53 2.24
N ASN A 127 18.50 -7.38 1.61
CA ASN A 127 19.51 -6.40 2.04
C ASN A 127 18.99 -4.96 1.97
N VAL A 128 18.14 -4.62 0.99
CA VAL A 128 17.51 -3.29 0.94
C VAL A 128 16.65 -3.11 2.19
N CYS A 129 15.73 -4.04 2.44
CA CYS A 129 14.83 -3.99 3.60
C CYS A 129 15.55 -3.92 4.95
N GLU A 130 16.61 -4.72 5.12
CA GLU A 130 17.36 -4.85 6.39
C GLU A 130 18.31 -3.67 6.66
N ARG A 131 18.62 -2.82 5.66
CA ARG A 131 19.61 -1.72 5.78
C ARG A 131 18.99 -0.33 5.89
N LEU A 132 17.68 -0.21 5.74
CA LEU A 132 16.97 1.06 5.90
C LEU A 132 16.99 1.50 7.37
N ARG A 133 17.16 2.81 7.60
CA ARG A 133 17.24 3.40 8.97
C ARG A 133 16.00 4.18 9.37
N VAL A 134 15.22 4.63 8.40
CA VAL A 134 14.00 5.44 8.61
C VAL A 134 12.73 4.62 8.32
N ILE A 135 12.84 3.64 7.41
CA ILE A 135 11.76 2.76 7.01
C ILE A 135 11.88 1.47 7.82
N ASN A 136 10.82 1.09 8.52
CA ASN A 136 10.83 -0.11 9.36
C ASN A 136 10.57 -1.35 8.50
N LEU A 137 11.29 -2.44 8.79
CA LEU A 137 11.00 -3.76 8.26
C LEU A 137 9.85 -4.39 9.04
N ALA A 138 8.62 -4.27 8.54
CA ALA A 138 7.42 -4.80 9.18
C ALA A 138 6.29 -5.02 8.16
N VAL A 139 5.39 -5.94 8.51
CA VAL A 139 4.14 -6.17 7.77
C VAL A 139 3.09 -5.11 8.14
N SER A 140 2.02 -5.02 7.35
CA SER A 140 1.00 -3.95 7.36
C SER A 140 1.40 -2.72 6.54
N LEU A 141 0.50 -1.75 6.42
CA LEU A 141 0.64 -0.59 5.53
C LEU A 141 -0.32 0.55 5.91
N GLY A 142 -0.15 1.73 5.31
CA GLY A 142 -1.05 2.89 5.48
C GLY A 142 -0.91 3.61 6.83
N GLY A 143 0.14 3.29 7.59
CA GLY A 143 0.56 3.98 8.80
C GLY A 143 1.07 5.41 8.54
N VAL A 144 1.47 6.12 9.59
CA VAL A 144 2.14 7.44 9.44
C VAL A 144 3.65 7.28 9.28
N GLU A 145 4.16 6.15 9.76
CA GLU A 145 5.50 5.63 9.57
C GLU A 145 5.65 4.95 8.21
N SER A 146 6.87 4.97 7.67
CA SER A 146 7.21 4.23 6.46
C SER A 146 7.56 2.79 6.81
N LEU A 147 6.97 1.84 6.09
CA LEU A 147 7.24 0.41 6.21
C LEU A 147 7.80 -0.14 4.90
N CYS A 148 8.59 -1.21 5.00
CA CYS A 148 8.98 -2.05 3.88
C CYS A 148 8.85 -3.51 4.28
N GLU A 149 8.53 -4.35 3.31
CA GLU A 149 8.56 -5.80 3.44
C GLU A 149 9.11 -6.42 2.17
N HIS A 150 9.65 -7.63 2.31
CA HIS A 150 9.99 -8.48 1.18
C HIS A 150 8.99 -9.65 1.15
N PRO A 151 7.99 -9.63 0.24
CA PRO A 151 6.87 -10.57 0.29
C PRO A 151 7.29 -12.03 0.28
N ALA A 152 8.29 -12.41 -0.54
CA ALA A 152 8.70 -13.80 -0.70
C ALA A 152 9.38 -14.40 0.55
N SER A 153 10.02 -13.58 1.40
CA SER A 153 10.61 -14.05 2.67
C SER A 153 9.79 -13.69 3.91
N MET A 154 8.65 -13.02 3.75
CA MET A 154 7.79 -12.59 4.87
C MET A 154 6.35 -13.08 4.68
N THR A 155 5.51 -12.29 4.01
CA THR A 155 4.04 -12.49 3.93
C THR A 155 3.62 -13.69 3.07
N HIS A 156 4.46 -14.12 2.12
CA HIS A 156 4.15 -15.19 1.16
C HIS A 156 5.08 -16.41 1.32
N THR A 157 5.67 -16.60 2.50
CA THR A 157 6.56 -17.75 2.82
C THR A 157 5.86 -19.10 2.67
N MET A 158 4.55 -19.16 2.95
CA MET A 158 3.75 -20.39 2.84
C MET A 158 3.35 -20.76 1.41
N ILE A 159 3.59 -19.88 0.42
CA ILE A 159 3.30 -20.15 -0.99
C ILE A 159 4.57 -20.71 -1.64
N SER A 160 4.45 -21.79 -2.41
CA SER A 160 5.61 -22.37 -3.08
C SER A 160 6.26 -21.37 -4.04
N ARG A 161 7.57 -21.47 -4.23
CA ARG A 161 8.32 -20.56 -5.11
C ARG A 161 7.77 -20.55 -6.54
N GLU A 162 7.37 -21.71 -7.06
CA GLU A 162 6.74 -21.82 -8.38
C GLU A 162 5.40 -21.08 -8.44
N GLN A 163 4.55 -21.24 -7.43
CA GLN A 163 3.27 -20.53 -7.35
C GLN A 163 3.45 -19.01 -7.22
N ARG A 164 4.45 -18.57 -6.45
CA ARG A 164 4.78 -17.15 -6.34
C ARG A 164 5.20 -16.57 -7.70
N LYS A 165 6.16 -17.21 -8.37
CA LYS A 165 6.64 -16.78 -9.69
C LYS A 165 5.50 -16.78 -10.72
N ALA A 166 4.63 -17.80 -10.71
CA ALA A 166 3.46 -17.86 -11.59
C ALA A 166 2.45 -16.71 -11.33
N GLY A 167 2.35 -16.25 -10.09
CA GLY A 167 1.53 -15.09 -9.70
C GLY A 167 2.22 -13.73 -9.88
N GLY A 168 3.40 -13.67 -10.50
CA GLY A 168 4.15 -12.43 -10.70
C GLY A 168 4.94 -11.94 -9.46
N LEU A 169 5.01 -12.74 -8.40
CA LEU A 169 5.81 -12.44 -7.21
C LEU A 169 7.26 -12.88 -7.44
N HIS A 170 8.05 -11.97 -8.01
CA HIS A 170 9.48 -12.17 -8.20
C HIS A 170 10.22 -12.25 -6.85
N ASP A 171 11.28 -13.05 -6.79
CA ASP A 171 12.09 -13.18 -5.56
C ASP A 171 12.86 -11.88 -5.22
N GLY A 172 12.97 -10.94 -6.15
CA GLY A 172 13.59 -9.63 -5.94
C GLY A 172 12.62 -8.48 -5.64
N LEU A 173 11.32 -8.77 -5.47
CA LEU A 173 10.24 -7.80 -5.21
C LEU A 173 10.34 -7.13 -3.83
#